data_AF-A0A947K2C2-F1
#
_entry.id   AF-A0A947K2C2-F1
#
_cell.length_a   1.000
_cell.length_b   1.000
_cell.length_c   1.000
_cell.angle_alpha   90.00
_cell.angle_beta   90.00
_cell.angle_gamma   90.00
#
_symmetry.space_group_name_H-M   'P 1'
#
loop_
_entity.id
_entity.type
_entity.pdbx_description
1 polymer ?
#
loop_
_entity_poly.entity_id
_entity_poly.type
_entity_poly.pdbx_seq_one_letter_code
_entity_poly.pdbx_strand_id
1 'polypeptide(L)'
;MEKRTKLALTVTLICGLASGLALAAGGLTVPTDDITIAGKKPVRFPHSTHLELGLDCGSCHHDGNHQPRTAEDIGGLVSVDQLRCVSCHNDDFQNKELQKEKDIFHARCKECHAQGINGKKGPTKCSDCHIKKNKAVEGC
;
A
#
# COMPACT_ATOMS: atom_id res chain seq x y z
N MET A 1 -58.86 50.67 22.33
CA MET A 1 -57.77 51.52 22.85
C MET A 1 -56.48 50.72 22.63
N GLU A 2 -55.84 50.90 21.46
CA GLU A 2 -54.55 51.61 21.30
C GLU A 2 -53.38 50.73 21.78
N LYS A 3 -52.27 50.51 21.08
CA LYS A 3 -51.78 50.84 19.74
C LYS A 3 -50.60 49.89 19.52
N ARG A 4 -50.32 49.60 18.25
CA ARG A 4 -49.14 48.85 17.81
C ARG A 4 -47.87 49.61 18.19
N THR A 5 -46.84 48.92 18.67
CA THR A 5 -45.47 49.44 18.61
C THR A 5 -44.58 48.40 17.94
N LYS A 6 -44.32 48.62 16.65
CA LYS A 6 -43.21 48.00 15.94
C LYS A 6 -41.94 48.68 16.46
N LEU A 7 -40.95 47.90 16.91
CA LEU A 7 -39.57 48.38 16.96
C LEU A 7 -38.71 47.38 16.20
N ALA A 8 -38.33 47.76 14.99
CA ALA A 8 -37.26 47.14 14.24
C ALA A 8 -35.94 47.75 14.72
N LEU A 9 -34.94 46.92 15.02
CA LEU A 9 -33.56 47.37 15.19
C LEU A 9 -32.59 46.27 14.72
N THR A 10 -32.11 46.48 13.49
CA THR A 10 -30.76 46.24 12.94
C THR A 10 -30.00 44.94 13.26
N VAL A 11 -29.88 44.13 12.20
CA VAL A 11 -28.65 43.50 11.67
C VAL A 11 -27.43 43.50 12.59
N THR A 12 -26.98 42.33 13.01
CA THR A 12 -25.55 42.00 12.97
C THR A 12 -25.39 40.58 12.44
N LEU A 13 -24.92 40.54 11.19
CA LEU A 13 -24.40 39.39 10.48
C LEU A 13 -23.22 38.83 11.29
N ILE A 14 -23.44 37.80 12.12
CA ILE A 14 -22.31 37.03 12.66
C ILE A 14 -22.02 35.91 11.67
N CYS A 15 -21.17 36.25 10.68
CA CYS A 15 -20.34 35.31 9.97
C CYS A 15 -19.42 34.61 10.99
N GLY A 16 -19.93 33.59 11.66
CA GLY A 16 -19.12 32.65 12.44
C GLY A 16 -18.57 31.58 11.51
N LEU A 17 -17.35 31.81 11.03
CA LEU A 17 -16.55 30.92 10.20
C LEU A 17 -16.81 29.43 10.46
N ALA A 18 -17.24 28.74 9.41
CA ALA A 18 -17.07 27.31 9.27
C ALA A 18 -15.57 26.99 9.36
N SER A 19 -15.09 26.70 10.56
CA SER A 19 -13.80 26.03 10.76
C SER A 19 -14.04 24.56 10.46
N GLY A 20 -14.21 24.25 9.17
CA GLY A 20 -14.07 22.89 8.67
C GLY A 20 -12.63 22.48 8.90
N LEU A 21 -12.36 21.85 10.04
CA LEU A 21 -11.13 21.11 10.25
C LEU A 21 -11.20 19.92 9.29
N ALA A 22 -10.71 20.13 8.07
CA ALA A 22 -10.40 19.04 7.17
C ALA A 22 -9.28 18.26 7.84
N LEU A 23 -9.64 17.20 8.56
CA LEU A 23 -8.70 16.13 8.87
C LEU A 23 -8.26 15.61 7.50
N ALA A 24 -7.06 16.01 7.06
CA ALA A 24 -6.36 15.23 6.07
C ALA A 24 -6.22 13.83 6.69
N ALA A 25 -7.02 12.88 6.23
CA ALA A 25 -6.80 11.47 6.47
C ALA A 25 -5.48 11.12 5.78
N GLY A 26 -4.36 11.41 6.46
CA GLY A 26 -3.01 11.15 6.00
C GLY A 26 -2.70 9.68 6.12
N GLY A 27 -3.39 8.88 5.31
CA GLY A 27 -3.16 7.45 5.21
C GLY A 27 -2.30 7.08 4.02
N LEU A 28 -1.65 5.92 4.08
CA LEU A 28 -0.96 5.37 2.92
C LEU A 28 -1.95 5.01 1.81
N THR A 29 -1.56 5.28 0.57
CA THR A 29 -2.34 4.91 -0.62
C THR A 29 -1.56 3.89 -1.44
N VAL A 30 -2.30 3.14 -2.26
CA VAL A 30 -1.70 2.20 -3.20
C VAL A 30 -0.84 2.96 -4.23
N PRO A 31 0.41 2.53 -4.49
CA PRO A 31 1.20 3.10 -5.57
C PRO A 31 0.53 2.88 -6.93
N THR A 32 0.30 3.95 -7.69
CA THR A 32 -0.24 3.89 -9.05
C THR A 32 0.82 3.53 -10.08
N ASP A 33 2.06 3.95 -9.82
CA ASP A 33 3.22 3.63 -10.64
C ASP A 33 3.90 2.34 -10.16
N ASP A 34 4.68 1.74 -11.05
CA ASP A 34 5.63 0.70 -10.67
C ASP A 34 6.57 1.16 -9.57
N ILE A 35 6.72 0.33 -8.55
CA ILE A 35 7.73 0.55 -7.53
C ILE A 35 9.00 -0.22 -7.87
N THR A 36 10.11 0.19 -7.26
CA THR A 36 11.35 -0.60 -7.26
C THR A 36 11.55 -1.21 -5.90
N ILE A 37 11.59 -2.54 -5.84
CA ILE A 37 12.09 -3.25 -4.67
C ILE A 37 13.62 -3.13 -4.72
N ALA A 38 14.16 -2.28 -3.85
CA ALA A 38 15.58 -1.99 -3.77
C ALA A 38 16.38 -3.21 -3.25
N GLY A 39 17.68 -3.22 -3.54
CA GLY A 39 18.61 -4.26 -3.12
C GLY A 39 19.80 -4.38 -4.06
N LYS A 40 20.67 -5.36 -3.83
CA LYS A 40 21.84 -5.63 -4.71
C LYS A 40 21.45 -5.91 -6.16
N LYS A 41 20.26 -6.50 -6.35
CA LYS A 41 19.65 -6.76 -7.66
C LYS A 41 18.22 -6.25 -7.62
N PRO A 42 17.98 -4.97 -7.95
CA PRO A 42 16.66 -4.37 -7.84
C PRO A 42 15.66 -5.07 -8.75
N VAL A 43 14.38 -5.05 -8.37
CA VAL A 43 13.26 -5.61 -9.12
C VAL A 43 12.22 -4.51 -9.31
N ARG A 44 11.79 -4.31 -10.57
CA ARG A 44 10.61 -3.51 -10.89
C ARG A 44 9.38 -4.30 -10.50
N PHE A 45 8.46 -3.71 -9.75
CA PHE A 45 7.24 -4.35 -9.29
C PHE A 45 6.01 -3.50 -9.65
N PRO A 46 5.22 -3.92 -10.64
CA PRO A 46 3.97 -3.26 -11.00
C PRO A 46 2.86 -3.65 -10.02
N HIS A 47 2.55 -2.79 -9.04
CA HIS A 47 1.48 -3.04 -8.07
C HIS A 47 0.12 -3.21 -8.76
N SER A 48 -0.20 -2.33 -9.72
CA SER A 48 -1.45 -2.33 -10.50
C SER A 48 -1.72 -3.68 -11.17
N THR A 49 -0.73 -4.25 -11.85
CA THR A 49 -0.86 -5.54 -12.52
C THR A 49 -1.27 -6.66 -11.56
N HIS A 50 -0.74 -6.68 -10.33
CA HIS A 50 -1.12 -7.70 -9.35
C HIS A 50 -2.56 -7.52 -8.86
N LEU A 51 -3.02 -6.28 -8.69
CA LEU A 51 -4.41 -5.99 -8.31
C LEU A 51 -5.38 -6.34 -9.44
N GLU A 52 -5.04 -6.04 -10.69
CA GLU A 52 -5.83 -6.39 -11.88
C GLU A 52 -5.94 -7.91 -12.10
N LEU A 53 -4.94 -8.67 -11.61
CA LEU A 53 -4.99 -10.13 -11.56
C LEU A 53 -5.87 -10.68 -10.42
N GLY A 54 -6.41 -9.81 -9.57
CA GLY A 54 -7.34 -10.15 -8.50
C GLY A 54 -6.67 -10.50 -7.16
N LEU A 55 -5.44 -10.04 -6.92
CA LEU A 55 -4.80 -10.23 -5.61
C LEU A 55 -5.28 -9.17 -4.62
N ASP A 56 -5.65 -9.62 -3.43
CA ASP A 56 -5.96 -8.73 -2.30
C ASP A 56 -4.68 -8.20 -1.63
N CYS A 57 -4.78 -7.08 -0.90
CA CYS A 57 -3.67 -6.47 -0.16
C CYS A 57 -2.97 -7.49 0.76
N GLY A 58 -3.79 -8.30 1.43
CA GLY A 58 -3.39 -9.36 2.34
C GLY A 58 -2.64 -10.53 1.69
N SER A 59 -2.66 -10.62 0.36
CA SER A 59 -1.87 -11.62 -0.38
C SER A 59 -0.37 -11.40 -0.22
N CYS A 60 0.06 -10.17 0.13
CA CYS A 60 1.46 -9.83 0.34
C CYS A 60 1.68 -9.18 1.71
N HIS A 61 0.80 -8.26 2.11
CA HIS A 61 0.91 -7.55 3.37
C HIS A 61 0.18 -8.32 4.47
N HIS A 62 0.93 -8.97 5.35
CA HIS A 62 0.38 -9.65 6.52
C HIS A 62 0.91 -9.01 7.81
N ASP A 63 0.25 -9.31 8.94
CA ASP A 63 0.73 -8.93 10.26
C ASP A 63 1.70 -9.97 10.86
N GLY A 64 2.14 -9.73 12.11
CA GLY A 64 3.05 -10.63 12.82
C GLY A 64 2.45 -12.00 13.17
N ASN A 65 1.12 -12.14 13.13
CA ASN A 65 0.40 -13.40 13.32
C ASN A 65 0.02 -14.05 11.97
N HIS A 66 0.63 -13.58 10.88
CA HIS A 66 0.40 -14.03 9.52
C HIS A 66 -1.07 -13.86 9.07
N GLN A 67 -1.78 -12.89 9.66
CA GLN A 67 -3.11 -12.50 9.20
C GLN A 67 -3.01 -11.49 8.06
N PRO A 68 -3.84 -11.63 7.01
CA PRO A 68 -3.86 -10.67 5.90
C PRO A 68 -4.25 -9.27 6.39
N ARG A 69 -3.49 -8.26 5.99
CA ARG A 69 -3.85 -6.85 6.21
C ARG A 69 -4.91 -6.41 5.21
N THR A 70 -5.89 -5.63 5.67
CA THR A 70 -6.86 -4.97 4.78
C THR A 70 -6.32 -3.66 4.22
N ALA A 71 -7.04 -3.07 3.27
CA ALA A 71 -6.72 -1.74 2.76
C ALA A 71 -6.81 -0.67 3.87
N GLU A 72 -7.76 -0.82 4.79
CA GLU A 72 -7.91 0.06 5.95
C GLU A 72 -6.73 -0.06 6.92
N ASP A 73 -6.28 -1.30 7.20
CA ASP A 73 -5.11 -1.53 8.05
C ASP A 73 -3.85 -0.84 7.50
N ILE A 74 -3.65 -0.95 6.18
CA ILE A 74 -2.52 -0.36 5.48
C ILE A 74 -2.65 1.15 5.42
N GLY A 75 -3.84 1.66 5.10
CA GLY A 75 -4.14 3.07 5.06
C GLY A 75 -3.96 3.75 6.42
N GLY A 76 -4.13 3.03 7.52
CA GLY A 76 -3.89 3.55 8.87
C GLY A 76 -2.41 3.66 9.28
N LEU A 77 -1.47 3.20 8.47
CA LEU A 77 -0.04 3.26 8.80
C LEU A 77 0.53 4.66 8.58
N VAL A 78 1.52 5.02 9.41
CA VAL A 78 2.17 6.34 9.38
C VAL A 78 3.41 6.36 8.48
N SER A 79 3.93 5.19 8.11
CA SER A 79 5.07 5.07 7.20
C SER A 79 5.03 3.79 6.36
N VAL A 80 5.42 3.92 5.10
CA VAL A 80 5.63 2.78 4.18
C VAL A 80 6.70 1.81 4.67
N ASP A 81 7.62 2.25 5.54
CA ASP A 81 8.66 1.37 6.09
C ASP A 81 8.07 0.26 6.95
N GLN A 82 6.89 0.46 7.53
CA GLN A 82 6.18 -0.57 8.29
C GLN A 82 5.69 -1.72 7.40
N LEU A 83 5.43 -1.46 6.11
CA LEU A 83 4.99 -2.46 5.13
C LEU A 83 6.14 -3.25 4.52
N ARG A 84 7.39 -2.78 4.66
CA ARG A 84 8.55 -3.48 4.11
C ARG A 84 8.72 -4.78 4.84
N CYS A 85 8.89 -5.88 4.11
CA CYS A 85 9.02 -7.21 4.73
C CYS A 85 10.13 -7.24 5.80
N VAL A 86 11.25 -6.54 5.52
CA VAL A 86 12.41 -6.41 6.42
C VAL A 86 12.16 -5.62 7.70
N SER A 87 11.00 -4.96 7.85
CA SER A 87 10.63 -4.32 9.12
C SER A 87 10.50 -5.37 10.24
N CYS A 88 9.98 -6.55 9.91
CA CYS A 88 9.86 -7.70 10.79
C CYS A 88 10.84 -8.83 10.44
N HIS A 89 11.04 -9.09 9.15
CA HIS A 89 11.92 -10.14 8.64
C HIS A 89 13.38 -9.66 8.57
N ASN A 90 13.97 -9.51 9.75
CA ASN A 90 15.33 -8.99 9.97
C ASN A 90 16.18 -9.99 10.76
N ASP A 91 17.37 -9.59 11.21
CA ASP A 91 18.30 -10.48 11.91
C ASP A 91 17.78 -11.02 13.25
N ASP A 92 16.74 -10.40 13.83
CA ASP A 92 16.07 -10.84 15.06
C ASP A 92 14.87 -11.74 14.78
N PHE A 93 14.48 -11.94 13.51
CA PHE A 93 13.33 -12.78 13.17
C PHE A 93 13.59 -14.25 13.52
N GLN A 94 12.62 -14.90 14.17
CA GLN A 94 12.81 -16.25 14.73
C GLN A 94 13.19 -17.29 13.68
N ASN A 95 12.57 -17.22 12.50
CA ASN A 95 12.94 -18.10 11.39
C ASN A 95 14.14 -17.52 10.63
N LYS A 96 15.32 -18.11 10.83
CA LYS A 96 16.58 -17.72 10.17
C LYS A 96 16.52 -17.77 8.65
N GLU A 97 15.68 -18.64 8.08
CA GLU A 97 15.51 -18.77 6.64
C GLU A 97 14.76 -17.58 6.03
N LEU A 98 14.06 -16.79 6.85
CA LEU A 98 13.27 -15.64 6.45
C LEU A 98 13.82 -14.32 7.02
N GLN A 99 15.13 -14.24 7.31
CA GLN A 99 15.77 -13.01 7.79
C GLN A 99 16.34 -12.14 6.67
N LYS A 100 16.56 -12.72 5.48
CA LYS A 100 17.25 -12.04 4.38
C LYS A 100 16.27 -11.68 3.28
N GLU A 101 16.37 -10.47 2.76
CA GLU A 101 15.54 -9.95 1.65
C GLU A 101 15.35 -10.97 0.53
N LYS A 102 16.45 -11.55 0.04
CA LYS A 102 16.44 -12.56 -1.02
C LYS A 102 15.49 -13.71 -0.69
N ASP A 103 15.57 -14.25 0.51
CA ASP A 103 14.83 -15.44 0.90
C ASP A 103 13.35 -15.13 1.11
N ILE A 104 13.04 -13.98 1.70
CA ILE A 104 11.66 -13.50 1.88
C ILE A 104 10.97 -13.32 0.52
N PHE A 105 11.59 -12.58 -0.39
CA PHE A 105 11.01 -12.30 -1.71
C PHE A 105 10.96 -13.54 -2.59
N HIS A 106 11.96 -14.43 -2.54
CA HIS A 106 11.88 -15.68 -3.30
C HIS A 106 10.83 -16.64 -2.73
N ALA A 107 10.68 -16.70 -1.40
CA ALA A 107 9.65 -17.52 -0.77
C ALA A 107 8.24 -17.02 -1.08
N ARG A 108 8.02 -15.70 -1.16
CA ARG A 108 6.69 -15.15 -1.48
C ARG A 108 6.44 -15.00 -2.98
N CYS A 109 7.27 -14.25 -3.67
CA CYS A 109 7.04 -13.87 -5.07
C CYS A 109 7.24 -15.05 -6.02
N LYS A 110 8.40 -15.72 -5.94
CA LYS A 110 8.74 -16.78 -6.89
C LYS A 110 7.85 -18.01 -6.72
N GLU A 111 7.52 -18.36 -5.48
CA GLU A 111 6.62 -19.47 -5.18
C GLU A 111 5.21 -19.20 -5.72
N CYS A 112 4.63 -18.03 -5.42
CA CYS A 112 3.32 -17.64 -5.94
C CYS A 112 3.31 -17.62 -7.47
N HIS A 113 4.37 -17.11 -8.11
CA HIS A 113 4.49 -17.13 -9.57
C HIS A 113 4.58 -18.54 -10.16
N ALA A 114 5.23 -19.48 -9.46
CA ALA A 114 5.34 -20.88 -9.88
C ALA A 114 4.00 -21.63 -9.75
N GLN A 115 3.28 -21.39 -8.65
CA GLN A 115 1.93 -21.91 -8.40
C GLN A 115 0.93 -21.33 -9.41
N GLY A 116 0.99 -20.02 -9.63
CA GLY A 116 0.08 -19.27 -10.47
C GLY A 116 -1.27 -18.98 -9.81
N ILE A 117 -2.02 -18.08 -10.43
CA ILE A 117 -3.38 -17.71 -10.04
C ILE A 117 -4.28 -17.78 -11.28
N ASN A 118 -5.45 -18.41 -11.17
CA ASN A 118 -6.41 -18.52 -12.28
C ASN A 118 -5.78 -19.08 -13.58
N GLY A 119 -4.87 -20.05 -13.45
CA GLY A 119 -4.14 -20.64 -14.58
C GLY A 119 -3.06 -19.76 -15.19
N LYS A 120 -2.85 -18.53 -14.70
CA LYS A 120 -1.77 -17.63 -15.11
C LYS A 120 -0.56 -17.80 -14.18
N LYS A 121 0.62 -17.98 -14.75
CA LYS A 121 1.89 -18.05 -14.01
C LYS A 121 2.68 -16.77 -14.17
N GLY A 122 3.46 -16.44 -13.16
CA GLY A 122 4.35 -15.28 -13.17
C GLY A 122 5.79 -15.62 -13.58
N PRO A 123 6.66 -14.61 -13.67
CA PRO A 123 8.07 -14.81 -13.95
C PRO A 123 8.77 -15.59 -12.83
N THR A 124 9.51 -16.63 -13.21
CA THR A 124 10.24 -17.51 -12.26
C THR A 124 11.74 -17.61 -12.54
N LYS A 125 12.20 -17.14 -13.71
CA LYS A 125 13.64 -17.10 -14.03
C LYS A 125 14.27 -15.85 -13.42
N CYS A 126 15.53 -15.97 -13.01
CA CYS A 126 16.26 -14.91 -12.33
C CYS A 126 16.24 -13.58 -13.11
N SER A 127 16.42 -13.65 -14.43
CA SER A 127 16.47 -12.51 -15.33
C SER A 127 15.11 -11.89 -15.67
N ASP A 128 14.02 -12.57 -15.34
CA ASP A 128 12.67 -12.09 -15.64
C ASP A 128 12.22 -11.08 -14.57
N CYS A 129 12.72 -11.21 -13.33
CA CYS A 129 12.52 -10.23 -12.26
C CYS A 129 13.73 -9.28 -12.10
N HIS A 130 14.97 -9.82 -12.11
CA HIS A 130 16.19 -9.02 -11.96
C HIS A 130 16.71 -8.55 -13.32
N ILE A 131 15.95 -7.64 -13.91
CA ILE A 131 16.19 -7.17 -15.26
C ILE A 131 17.44 -6.27 -15.31
N LYS A 132 18.37 -6.59 -16.21
CA LYS A 132 19.51 -5.71 -16.51
C LYS A 132 18.98 -4.43 -17.17
N LYS A 133 19.54 -3.27 -16.83
CA LYS A 133 19.17 -1.96 -17.41
C LYS A 133 18.96 -2.08 -18.93
N ASN A 134 17.82 -1.56 -19.42
CA ASN A 134 17.40 -1.45 -20.84
C ASN A 134 16.62 -2.62 -21.48
N LYS A 135 16.13 -3.62 -20.72
CA LYS A 135 15.18 -4.60 -21.28
C LYS A 135 13.74 -4.17 -20.94
N ALA A 136 12.91 -3.96 -21.97
CA ALA A 136 11.48 -3.80 -21.80
C ALA A 136 10.89 -5.09 -21.21
N VAL A 137 9.96 -4.95 -20.27
CA VAL A 137 9.19 -6.08 -19.75
C VAL A 137 8.02 -6.26 -20.69
N GLU A 138 8.13 -7.20 -21.65
CA GLU A 138 7.00 -7.54 -22.51
C GLU A 138 5.95 -8.31 -21.68
N GLY A 139 4.70 -7.83 -21.73
CA GLY A 139 3.60 -8.39 -20.93
C GLY A 139 3.23 -7.59 -19.68
N CYS A 140 3.67 -6.33 -19.57
CA CYS A 140 3.15 -5.32 -18.66
C CYS A 140 2.44 -4.24 -19.48
#